data_AF-A0A936SPD2-F1
#
_entry.id   AF-A0A936SPD2-F1
#
_cell.length_a   1.000
_cell.length_b   1.000
_cell.length_c   1.000
_cell.angle_alpha   90.00
_cell.angle_beta   90.00
_cell.angle_gamma   90.00
#
_symmetry.space_group_name_H-M   'P 1'
#
loop_
_entity.id
_entity.type
_entity.pdbx_description
1 polymer ?
#
loop_
_entity_poly.entity_id
_entity_poly.type
_entity_poly.pdbx_seq_one_letter_code
_entity_poly.pdbx_strand_id
1 'polypeptide(L)'
;MTHADTPAGKPPMIGERLSSDEWLTYLRTYEWGQLRPTRLVLHHTYRPTSEQWQGLRSMRGMQRFYATKGWSAAPHVYSAPDGIWLFTPLRDIGVHAGTGNGSRRAGWYSIGLEMVGDFDSALPSGAVWQQALAVMGGLSIALNIAPHDLISFHRDYTNQKSCPGRAVTKEWVWGEVERWIAAQPAAAPALPAADPAALAEALRAATYKQRSSGYHADWAFHRTAITRGLGAPLGDSRRTMAGLSGLNYQAFARDVLYCVVPQWAAVQSLAQTLASAPGNPAAQAVRAAIFVDAGVPFDAKDTLLSAAGDLRAGPPLLAPRPTTIGDRRGRLLVCAGDTLFLPEGGRAVERLSTSQGAAAAALIGATGEALGIALPPENPFAAAARAPWLGAPLGPVQPLECQGHTYAAQVFALDTLVAADAQGQAMQRLSALSGAPQHKGSAPATPGTVERVHVKALHGDAATLVDVGTPHDLTGAHLLITRGGFVLPVAREQLKAPEADPATLLVLVAQEHDAPSLSATQASALTRLLQAIEHRYRLPRTMVQLG
;
A
#
# COMPACT_ATOMS: atom_id res chain seq x y z
N MET A 1 -30.21 -0.26 -5.82
CA MET A 1 -30.14 1.20 -5.62
C MET A 1 -31.02 1.55 -4.43
N THR A 2 -30.44 1.81 -3.26
CA THR A 2 -31.13 2.57 -2.21
C THR A 2 -31.00 4.05 -2.57
N HIS A 3 -32.03 4.86 -2.29
CA HIS A 3 -32.27 6.20 -2.83
C HIS A 3 -31.24 7.33 -2.51
N ALA A 4 -30.03 7.05 -2.03
CA ALA A 4 -29.28 7.94 -1.14
C ALA A 4 -28.17 8.86 -1.74
N ASP A 5 -27.95 8.92 -3.06
CA ASP A 5 -26.76 9.59 -3.63
C ASP A 5 -27.10 10.49 -4.84
N THR A 6 -28.23 11.20 -4.86
CA THR A 6 -28.55 12.15 -5.96
C THR A 6 -28.37 13.59 -5.52
N PRO A 7 -27.22 14.23 -5.79
CA PRO A 7 -27.00 15.62 -5.44
C PRO A 7 -27.93 16.57 -6.19
N ALA A 8 -28.43 17.60 -5.51
CA ALA A 8 -29.28 18.63 -6.12
C ALA A 8 -28.80 20.06 -5.76
N GLY A 9 -29.20 21.05 -6.55
CA GLY A 9 -28.81 22.45 -6.37
C GLY A 9 -27.42 22.80 -6.92
N LYS A 10 -26.89 23.96 -6.52
CA LYS A 10 -25.59 24.49 -6.99
C LYS A 10 -24.78 25.05 -5.82
N PRO A 11 -23.56 24.54 -5.51
CA PRO A 11 -23.04 23.27 -6.01
C PRO A 11 -23.97 22.10 -5.63
N PRO A 12 -23.99 20.99 -6.39
CA PRO A 12 -24.84 19.86 -6.08
C PRO A 12 -24.55 19.31 -4.67
N MET A 13 -25.60 19.08 -3.88
CA MET A 13 -25.53 18.62 -2.50
C MET A 13 -26.40 17.38 -2.31
N ILE A 14 -25.87 16.33 -1.66
CA ILE A 14 -26.64 15.15 -1.22
C ILE A 14 -27.65 15.58 -0.13
N GLY A 15 -27.16 16.21 0.94
CA GLY A 15 -28.02 16.79 1.99
C GLY A 15 -28.67 15.77 2.91
N GLU A 16 -28.13 14.55 2.97
CA GLU A 16 -28.58 13.48 3.85
C GLU A 16 -27.80 13.50 5.16
N ARG A 17 -28.47 13.17 6.28
CA ARG A 17 -27.88 13.06 7.61
C ARG A 17 -27.83 11.60 8.02
N LEU A 18 -26.65 11.13 8.37
CA LEU A 18 -26.39 9.79 8.88
C LEU A 18 -26.01 9.84 10.37
N SER A 19 -26.41 8.84 11.12
CA SER A 19 -25.75 8.45 12.38
C SER A 19 -24.36 7.87 12.09
N SER A 20 -23.55 7.67 13.14
CA SER A 20 -22.24 7.01 13.00
C SER A 20 -22.37 5.59 12.44
N ASP A 21 -23.38 4.82 12.84
CA ASP A 21 -23.58 3.44 12.37
C ASP A 21 -24.05 3.39 10.92
N GLU A 22 -24.95 4.30 10.54
CA GLU A 22 -25.38 4.47 9.15
C GLU A 22 -24.21 4.92 8.27
N TRP A 23 -23.35 5.79 8.76
CA TRP A 23 -22.12 6.20 8.07
C TRP A 23 -21.16 5.02 7.84
N LEU A 24 -20.91 4.18 8.85
CA LEU A 24 -20.06 3.01 8.68
C LEU A 24 -20.68 2.00 7.71
N THR A 25 -22.00 1.86 7.72
CA THR A 25 -22.74 1.06 6.74
C THR A 25 -22.60 1.63 5.33
N TYR A 26 -22.78 2.94 5.19
CA TYR A 26 -22.61 3.69 3.94
C TYR A 26 -21.23 3.43 3.34
N LEU A 27 -20.16 3.54 4.13
CA LEU A 27 -18.79 3.28 3.68
C LEU A 27 -18.55 1.84 3.22
N ARG A 28 -19.11 0.84 3.92
CA ARG A 28 -18.94 -0.58 3.54
C ARG A 28 -19.54 -0.88 2.17
N THR A 29 -20.65 -0.24 1.84
CA THR A 29 -21.35 -0.44 0.56
C THR A 29 -21.02 0.63 -0.48
N TYR A 30 -20.09 1.55 -0.20
CA TYR A 30 -19.85 2.71 -1.05
C TYR A 30 -19.14 2.35 -2.35
N GLU A 31 -19.67 2.84 -3.48
CA GLU A 31 -19.06 2.68 -4.80
C GLU A 31 -18.07 3.84 -5.07
N TRP A 32 -16.80 3.61 -4.78
CA TRP A 32 -15.72 4.61 -4.83
C TRP A 32 -15.36 5.13 -6.24
N GLY A 33 -15.83 4.49 -7.31
CA GLY A 33 -15.44 4.81 -8.68
C GLY A 33 -14.02 4.36 -9.07
N GLN A 34 -13.49 4.91 -10.16
CA GLN A 34 -12.19 4.51 -10.75
C GLN A 34 -10.97 4.92 -9.91
N LEU A 35 -11.08 6.03 -9.18
CA LEU A 35 -10.03 6.54 -8.33
C LEU A 35 -10.60 6.67 -6.92
N ARG A 36 -9.97 6.04 -5.94
CA ARG A 36 -10.34 6.19 -4.53
C ARG A 36 -9.63 7.42 -3.94
N PRO A 37 -10.24 8.12 -2.97
CA PRO A 37 -9.52 9.15 -2.24
C PRO A 37 -8.39 8.50 -1.45
N THR A 38 -7.26 9.18 -1.35
CA THR A 38 -6.09 8.69 -0.60
C THR A 38 -5.75 9.58 0.59
N ARG A 39 -6.57 10.61 0.83
CA ARG A 39 -6.35 11.65 1.82
C ARG A 39 -7.69 12.13 2.39
N LEU A 40 -7.65 12.67 3.58
CA LEU A 40 -8.69 13.47 4.21
C LEU A 40 -8.07 14.79 4.65
N VAL A 41 -8.75 15.90 4.38
CA VAL A 41 -8.41 17.21 4.93
C VAL A 41 -9.45 17.55 5.97
N LEU A 42 -9.00 17.67 7.23
CA LEU A 42 -9.83 18.06 8.36
C LEU A 42 -9.97 19.58 8.39
N HIS A 43 -11.20 20.02 8.60
CA HIS A 43 -11.59 21.41 8.71
C HIS A 43 -12.42 21.66 9.96
N HIS A 44 -12.54 22.93 10.31
CA HIS A 44 -13.65 23.43 11.09
C HIS A 44 -14.46 24.41 10.26
N THR A 45 -15.74 24.55 10.56
CA THR A 45 -16.57 25.52 9.85
C THR A 45 -16.22 26.96 10.22
N TYR A 46 -15.74 27.20 11.46
CA TYR A 46 -15.67 28.49 12.15
C TYR A 46 -17.06 29.13 12.35
N ARG A 47 -17.83 29.22 11.26
CA ARG A 47 -19.27 29.50 11.23
C ARG A 47 -19.94 28.56 10.22
N PRO A 48 -21.07 27.92 10.58
CA PRO A 48 -21.78 28.01 11.86
C PRO A 48 -21.03 27.33 13.02
N THR A 49 -21.23 27.81 14.25
CA THR A 49 -20.86 27.05 15.46
C THR A 49 -21.85 25.92 15.73
N SER A 50 -21.53 25.05 16.68
CA SER A 50 -22.43 23.99 17.16
C SER A 50 -23.81 24.55 17.59
N GLU A 51 -23.83 25.68 18.30
CA GLU A 51 -25.06 26.32 18.79
C GLU A 51 -25.87 26.95 17.66
N GLN A 52 -25.21 27.32 16.56
CA GLN A 52 -25.85 27.90 15.37
C GLN A 52 -26.36 26.83 14.41
N TRP A 53 -26.03 25.56 14.64
CA TRP A 53 -26.39 24.48 13.74
C TRP A 53 -27.89 24.17 13.77
N GLN A 54 -28.50 24.10 12.60
CA GLN A 54 -29.93 23.86 12.41
C GLN A 54 -30.16 22.77 11.34
N GLY A 55 -29.31 21.73 11.36
CA GLY A 55 -29.40 20.57 10.46
C GLY A 55 -29.40 20.96 8.99
N LEU A 56 -30.39 20.46 8.24
CA LEU A 56 -30.53 20.70 6.80
C LEU A 56 -30.61 22.20 6.45
N ARG A 57 -31.13 23.05 7.35
CA ARG A 57 -31.17 24.50 7.11
C ARG A 57 -29.77 25.09 7.04
N SER A 58 -28.86 24.64 7.91
CA SER A 58 -27.45 25.04 7.89
C SER A 58 -26.75 24.50 6.64
N MET A 59 -26.97 23.23 6.28
CA MET A 59 -26.43 22.65 5.04
C MET A 59 -26.85 23.43 3.78
N ARG A 60 -28.13 23.79 3.68
CA ARG A 60 -28.62 24.66 2.58
C ARG A 60 -28.02 26.07 2.64
N GLY A 61 -27.74 26.58 3.84
CA GLY A 61 -27.01 27.83 4.04
C GLY A 61 -25.59 27.76 3.49
N MET A 62 -24.86 26.70 3.82
CA MET A 62 -23.53 26.41 3.29
C MET A 62 -23.56 26.28 1.76
N GLN A 63 -24.54 25.55 1.22
CA GLN A 63 -24.72 25.42 -0.23
C GLN A 63 -24.88 26.79 -0.92
N ARG A 64 -25.74 27.67 -0.39
CA ARG A 64 -25.89 29.03 -0.94
C ARG A 64 -24.59 29.83 -0.85
N PHE A 65 -23.86 29.72 0.26
CA PHE A 65 -22.57 30.39 0.42
C PHE A 65 -21.54 29.91 -0.61
N TYR A 66 -21.44 28.60 -0.85
CA TYR A 66 -20.55 28.08 -1.89
C TYR A 66 -21.00 28.47 -3.31
N ALA A 67 -22.30 28.62 -3.53
CA ALA A 67 -22.83 29.15 -4.78
C ALA A 67 -22.35 30.59 -5.03
N THR A 68 -22.32 31.46 -4.01
CA THR A 68 -21.81 32.84 -4.17
C THR A 68 -20.31 32.89 -4.44
N LYS A 69 -19.57 31.84 -4.03
CA LYS A 69 -18.16 31.64 -4.39
C LYS A 69 -17.96 31.08 -5.81
N GLY A 70 -19.04 30.72 -6.50
CA GLY A 70 -18.99 30.11 -7.83
C GLY A 70 -18.44 28.68 -7.82
N TRP A 71 -18.44 27.99 -6.69
CA TRP A 71 -17.86 26.65 -6.60
C TRP A 71 -18.71 25.61 -7.33
N SER A 72 -18.03 24.70 -8.03
CA SER A 72 -18.66 23.59 -8.76
C SER A 72 -18.99 22.38 -7.87
N ALA A 73 -18.34 22.28 -6.71
CA ALA A 73 -18.56 21.28 -5.67
C ALA A 73 -18.34 21.93 -4.29
N ALA A 74 -18.43 21.15 -3.22
CA ALA A 74 -18.23 21.63 -1.85
C ALA A 74 -17.28 20.66 -1.09
N PRO A 75 -17.07 20.83 0.23
CA PRO A 75 -16.58 19.73 1.06
C PRO A 75 -17.47 18.50 0.93
N HIS A 76 -17.00 17.36 1.43
CA HIS A 76 -17.70 16.09 1.23
C HIS A 76 -18.65 15.81 2.39
N VAL A 77 -18.18 16.03 3.61
CA VAL A 77 -18.86 15.59 4.82
C VAL A 77 -18.76 16.66 5.89
N TYR A 78 -19.81 16.80 6.70
CA TYR A 78 -19.81 17.61 7.91
C TYR A 78 -20.06 16.72 9.13
N SER A 79 -19.29 16.89 10.20
CA SER A 79 -19.63 16.34 11.51
C SER A 79 -20.32 17.44 12.33
N ALA A 80 -21.57 17.20 12.69
CA ALA A 80 -22.43 18.22 13.28
C ALA A 80 -23.01 17.78 14.64
N PRO A 81 -23.62 18.65 15.44
CA PRO A 81 -24.22 18.23 16.71
C PRO A 81 -25.30 17.14 16.56
N ASP A 82 -25.97 17.09 15.41
CA ASP A 82 -27.10 16.19 15.15
C ASP A 82 -26.76 14.98 14.27
N GLY A 83 -25.63 14.94 13.58
CA GLY A 83 -25.24 13.80 12.74
C GLY A 83 -24.22 14.14 11.66
N ILE A 84 -23.81 13.12 10.92
CA ILE A 84 -22.86 13.22 9.82
C ILE A 84 -23.63 13.61 8.55
N TRP A 85 -23.38 14.80 8.02
CA TRP A 85 -24.10 15.29 6.83
C TRP A 85 -23.27 15.09 5.56
N LEU A 86 -23.89 14.48 4.55
CA LEU A 86 -23.31 14.28 3.24
C LEU A 86 -23.54 15.50 2.35
N PHE A 87 -22.50 15.92 1.62
CA PHE A 87 -22.59 17.02 0.67
C PHE A 87 -22.14 16.58 -0.73
N THR A 88 -20.83 16.47 -0.97
CA THR A 88 -20.27 15.99 -2.25
C THR A 88 -20.08 14.48 -2.18
N PRO A 89 -20.52 13.69 -3.19
CA PRO A 89 -20.26 12.25 -3.24
C PRO A 89 -18.77 11.93 -3.03
N LEU A 90 -18.45 10.92 -2.21
CA LEU A 90 -17.05 10.58 -1.89
C LEU A 90 -16.23 10.11 -3.11
N ARG A 91 -16.88 9.69 -4.21
CA ARG A 91 -16.25 9.30 -5.50
C ARG A 91 -15.86 10.50 -6.40
N ASP A 92 -16.34 11.69 -6.06
CA ASP A 92 -16.12 12.93 -6.80
C ASP A 92 -15.12 13.84 -6.08
N ILE A 93 -14.56 14.80 -6.80
CA ILE A 93 -13.59 15.75 -6.22
C ILE A 93 -14.36 16.95 -5.66
N GLY A 94 -14.30 17.11 -4.34
CA GLY A 94 -14.80 18.29 -3.64
C GLY A 94 -13.91 19.54 -3.75
N VAL A 95 -14.43 20.66 -3.25
CA VAL A 95 -13.71 21.93 -3.14
C VAL A 95 -13.67 22.36 -1.68
N HIS A 96 -12.48 22.33 -1.06
CA HIS A 96 -12.33 22.68 0.35
C HIS A 96 -10.95 23.21 0.76
N ALA A 97 -9.84 22.81 0.11
CA ALA A 97 -8.47 23.09 0.57
C ALA A 97 -7.47 23.49 -0.55
N GLY A 98 -7.93 24.11 -1.65
CA GLY A 98 -7.04 24.54 -2.73
C GLY A 98 -6.28 23.37 -3.36
N THR A 99 -4.94 23.38 -3.31
CA THR A 99 -4.11 22.26 -3.79
C THR A 99 -4.36 20.96 -3.03
N GLY A 100 -4.85 21.05 -1.78
CA GLY A 100 -5.23 19.89 -0.97
C GLY A 100 -6.43 19.11 -1.50
N ASN A 101 -7.24 19.68 -2.41
CA ASN A 101 -8.33 18.95 -3.07
C ASN A 101 -7.80 17.76 -3.90
N GLY A 102 -6.62 17.92 -4.52
CA GLY A 102 -6.08 16.99 -5.51
C GLY A 102 -6.76 17.06 -6.88
N SER A 103 -6.49 16.08 -7.74
CA SER A 103 -7.13 15.96 -9.06
C SER A 103 -7.01 14.56 -9.64
N ARG A 104 -7.93 14.17 -10.55
CA ARG A 104 -7.85 12.89 -11.26
C ARG A 104 -6.52 12.77 -12.04
N ARG A 105 -6.03 13.86 -12.63
CA ARG A 105 -4.74 13.90 -13.34
C ARG A 105 -3.55 13.63 -12.42
N ALA A 106 -3.58 14.15 -11.19
CA ALA A 106 -2.55 13.86 -10.19
C ALA A 106 -2.61 12.41 -9.69
N GLY A 107 -3.66 11.67 -10.02
CA GLY A 107 -3.86 10.29 -9.57
C GLY A 107 -4.24 10.19 -8.09
N TRP A 108 -4.69 11.28 -7.49
CA TRP A 108 -5.16 11.33 -6.10
C TRP A 108 -6.09 12.52 -5.87
N TYR A 109 -6.99 12.39 -4.90
CA TYR A 109 -7.77 13.49 -4.33
C TYR A 109 -8.06 13.21 -2.85
N SER A 110 -8.65 14.19 -2.16
CA SER A 110 -8.95 14.10 -0.73
C SER A 110 -10.43 14.27 -0.43
N ILE A 111 -10.86 13.70 0.70
CA ILE A 111 -12.15 13.96 1.33
C ILE A 111 -12.03 15.18 2.25
N GLY A 112 -12.95 16.12 2.12
CA GLY A 112 -13.04 17.30 2.99
C GLY A 112 -14.06 17.05 4.09
N LEU A 113 -13.59 16.99 5.34
CA LEU A 113 -14.43 16.85 6.54
C LEU A 113 -14.49 18.18 7.29
N GLU A 114 -15.68 18.76 7.39
CA GLU A 114 -15.96 20.01 8.11
C GLU A 114 -16.54 19.71 9.51
N MET A 115 -15.75 19.93 10.57
CA MET A 115 -16.29 19.89 11.93
C MET A 115 -17.06 21.17 12.22
N VAL A 116 -18.35 21.06 12.55
CA VAL A 116 -19.18 22.22 12.88
C VAL A 116 -18.72 22.81 14.21
N GLY A 117 -18.14 24.01 14.18
CA GLY A 117 -17.62 24.67 15.36
C GLY A 117 -16.47 25.65 15.09
N ASP A 118 -16.07 26.34 16.16
CA ASP A 118 -14.84 27.11 16.22
C ASP A 118 -13.92 26.46 17.26
N PHE A 119 -12.77 25.98 16.80
CA PHE A 119 -11.81 25.20 17.58
C PHE A 119 -10.46 25.92 17.66
N ASP A 120 -10.46 27.25 17.48
CA ASP A 120 -9.24 28.04 17.68
C ASP A 120 -8.83 28.13 19.15
N SER A 121 -9.79 28.08 20.08
CA SER A 121 -9.49 28.23 21.52
C SER A 121 -9.72 26.96 22.34
N ALA A 122 -10.37 25.94 21.79
CA ALA A 122 -10.68 24.69 22.49
C ALA A 122 -10.70 23.51 21.53
N LEU A 123 -10.39 22.32 22.05
CA LEU A 123 -10.52 21.07 21.30
C LEU A 123 -12.00 20.77 21.01
N PRO A 124 -12.33 20.16 19.85
CA PRO A 124 -13.67 19.65 19.61
C PRO A 124 -14.01 18.56 20.63
N SER A 125 -15.26 18.51 21.04
CA SER A 125 -15.76 17.52 22.01
C SER A 125 -17.21 17.15 21.70
N GLY A 126 -17.77 16.23 22.50
CA GLY A 126 -19.17 15.80 22.36
C GLY A 126 -19.50 15.20 20.99
N ALA A 127 -20.74 15.40 20.55
CA ALA A 127 -21.28 14.78 19.34
C ALA A 127 -20.50 15.13 18.06
N VAL A 128 -20.08 16.40 17.90
CA VAL A 128 -19.29 16.84 16.73
C VAL A 128 -18.00 16.05 16.62
N TRP A 129 -17.29 15.86 17.74
CA TRP A 129 -16.04 15.11 17.75
C TRP A 129 -16.26 13.61 17.56
N GLN A 130 -17.24 13.02 18.25
CA GLN A 130 -17.58 11.61 18.09
C GLN A 130 -17.91 11.24 16.64
N GLN A 131 -18.63 12.12 15.94
CA GLN A 131 -18.92 11.94 14.52
C GLN A 131 -17.71 12.19 13.62
N ALA A 132 -16.87 13.17 13.94
CA ALA A 132 -15.61 13.38 13.24
C ALA A 132 -14.71 12.13 13.32
N LEU A 133 -14.65 11.50 14.50
CA LEU A 133 -13.95 10.23 14.72
C LEU A 133 -14.53 9.11 13.88
N ALA A 134 -15.87 8.97 13.81
CA ALA A 134 -16.52 7.99 12.95
C ALA A 134 -16.21 8.21 11.46
N VAL A 135 -16.16 9.47 11.01
CA VAL A 135 -15.76 9.80 9.63
C VAL A 135 -14.30 9.44 9.38
N MET A 136 -13.37 9.94 10.19
CA MET A 136 -11.94 9.75 10.00
C MET A 136 -11.53 8.28 10.16
N GLY A 137 -11.98 7.62 11.23
CA GLY A 137 -11.69 6.22 11.49
C GLY A 137 -12.39 5.28 10.51
N GLY A 138 -13.66 5.54 10.18
CA GLY A 138 -14.39 4.79 9.16
C GLY A 138 -13.70 4.86 7.79
N LEU A 139 -13.24 6.04 7.36
CA LEU A 139 -12.49 6.18 6.12
C LEU A 139 -11.13 5.50 6.17
N SER A 140 -10.42 5.58 7.30
CA SER A 140 -9.16 4.86 7.50
C SER A 140 -9.33 3.35 7.30
N ILE A 141 -10.38 2.76 7.90
CA ILE A 141 -10.71 1.34 7.76
C ILE A 141 -11.16 1.00 6.31
N ALA A 142 -12.02 1.83 5.72
CA ALA A 142 -12.59 1.57 4.39
C ALA A 142 -11.55 1.70 3.26
N LEU A 143 -10.63 2.65 3.39
CA LEU A 143 -9.57 2.90 2.42
C LEU A 143 -8.30 2.09 2.70
N ASN A 144 -8.19 1.50 3.89
CA ASN A 144 -6.99 0.82 4.39
C ASN A 144 -5.75 1.74 4.36
N ILE A 145 -5.90 2.94 4.94
CA ILE A 145 -4.84 3.94 5.04
C ILE A 145 -4.76 4.36 6.50
N ALA A 146 -3.56 4.29 7.09
CA ALA A 146 -3.36 4.65 8.48
C ALA A 146 -3.72 6.14 8.72
N PRO A 147 -4.21 6.53 9.92
CA PRO A 147 -4.63 7.90 10.19
C PRO A 147 -3.56 8.96 9.88
N HIS A 148 -2.29 8.66 10.15
CA HIS A 148 -1.17 9.56 9.88
C HIS A 148 -0.91 9.80 8.38
N ASP A 149 -1.16 8.81 7.53
CA ASP A 149 -1.03 8.91 6.07
C ASP A 149 -2.28 9.48 5.41
N LEU A 150 -3.45 9.30 6.05
CA LEU A 150 -4.73 9.74 5.55
C LEU A 150 -5.00 11.21 5.89
N ILE A 151 -4.80 11.63 7.14
CA ILE A 151 -5.38 12.86 7.69
C ILE A 151 -4.38 14.01 7.65
N SER A 152 -4.76 15.08 6.98
CA SER A 152 -4.06 16.37 6.89
C SER A 152 -4.99 17.50 7.31
N PHE A 153 -4.44 18.69 7.56
CA PHE A 153 -5.19 19.88 7.96
C PHE A 153 -5.25 20.89 6.82
N HIS A 154 -6.31 21.71 6.78
CA HIS A 154 -6.40 22.79 5.77
C HIS A 154 -5.17 23.70 5.80
N ARG A 155 -4.67 24.06 6.99
CA ARG A 155 -3.46 24.88 7.14
C ARG A 155 -2.19 24.25 6.56
N ASP A 156 -2.17 22.95 6.28
CA ASP A 156 -1.03 22.33 5.60
C ASP A 156 -0.91 22.77 4.13
N TYR A 157 -2.00 23.28 3.56
CA TYR A 157 -2.09 23.72 2.17
C TYR A 157 -2.12 25.24 2.02
N THR A 158 -2.07 25.99 3.12
CA THR A 158 -2.07 27.45 3.12
C THR A 158 -1.51 28.02 4.43
N ASN A 159 -0.68 29.06 4.34
CA ASN A 159 -0.14 29.77 5.50
C ASN A 159 -1.12 30.80 6.10
N GLN A 160 -2.33 30.94 5.56
CA GLN A 160 -3.26 32.02 5.92
C GLN A 160 -4.37 31.58 6.89
N LYS A 161 -4.49 30.29 7.19
CA LYS A 161 -5.65 29.75 7.92
C LYS A 161 -5.28 29.07 9.22
N SER A 162 -6.14 29.27 10.22
CA SER A 162 -6.09 28.55 11.49
C SER A 162 -6.85 27.23 11.48
N CYS A 163 -7.42 26.81 10.34
CA CYS A 163 -8.26 25.62 10.20
C CYS A 163 -7.44 24.30 10.27
N PRO A 164 -7.86 23.27 11.04
CA PRO A 164 -9.18 23.04 11.66
C PRO A 164 -9.39 23.60 13.07
N GLY A 165 -8.64 24.62 13.47
CA GLY A 165 -8.68 25.18 14.83
C GLY A 165 -7.29 25.17 15.46
N ARG A 166 -6.76 26.30 15.94
CA ARG A 166 -5.42 26.37 16.58
C ARG A 166 -5.23 25.41 17.75
N ALA A 167 -6.28 25.01 18.46
CA ALA A 167 -6.20 24.04 19.55
C ALA A 167 -5.99 22.60 19.04
N VAL A 168 -6.33 22.31 17.78
CA VAL A 168 -6.28 20.98 17.20
C VAL A 168 -4.89 20.70 16.63
N THR A 169 -4.20 19.71 17.20
CA THR A 169 -2.89 19.22 16.71
C THR A 169 -3.02 17.89 15.98
N LYS A 170 -2.08 17.57 15.09
CA LYS A 170 -2.11 16.33 14.30
C LYS A 170 -1.96 15.11 15.19
N GLU A 171 -1.02 15.16 16.12
CA GLU A 171 -0.70 14.09 17.05
C GLU A 171 -1.92 13.73 17.91
N TRP A 172 -2.67 14.75 18.35
CA TRP A 172 -3.91 14.53 19.09
C TRP A 172 -4.99 13.87 18.23
N VAL A 173 -5.21 14.38 17.01
CA VAL A 173 -6.22 13.80 16.09
C VAL A 173 -5.87 12.35 15.76
N TRP A 174 -4.63 12.07 15.38
CA TRP A 174 -4.21 10.71 15.02
C TRP A 174 -4.38 9.74 16.19
N GLY A 175 -3.92 10.11 17.40
CA GLY A 175 -4.06 9.25 18.57
C GLY A 175 -5.50 9.03 19.04
N GLU A 176 -6.40 9.99 18.83
CA GLU A 176 -7.84 9.81 19.09
C GLU A 176 -8.50 8.90 18.05
N VAL A 177 -8.16 9.06 16.76
CA VAL A 177 -8.68 8.21 15.68
C VAL A 177 -8.19 6.78 15.82
N GLU A 178 -6.91 6.57 16.14
CA GLU A 178 -6.35 5.24 16.39
C GLU A 178 -7.04 4.54 17.56
N ARG A 179 -7.30 5.26 18.66
CA ARG A 179 -8.11 4.72 19.77
C ARG A 179 -9.54 4.40 19.37
N TRP A 180 -10.16 5.26 18.58
CA TRP A 180 -11.52 5.01 18.08
C TRP A 180 -11.58 3.77 17.19
N ILE A 181 -10.60 3.59 16.28
CA ILE A 181 -10.47 2.41 15.42
C ILE A 181 -10.28 1.15 16.27
N ALA A 182 -9.36 1.19 17.24
CA ALA A 182 -9.10 0.06 18.15
C ALA A 182 -10.32 -0.34 18.98
N ALA A 183 -11.23 0.59 19.24
CA ALA A 183 -12.48 0.35 19.97
C ALA A 183 -13.64 -0.11 19.08
N GLN A 184 -13.50 -0.12 17.75
CA GLN A 184 -14.56 -0.61 16.87
C GLN A 184 -14.67 -2.14 17.02
N PRO A 185 -15.90 -2.70 17.12
CA PRO A 185 -16.07 -4.13 16.95
C PRO A 185 -15.47 -4.50 15.61
N ALA A 186 -14.51 -5.42 15.59
CA ALA A 186 -14.13 -6.08 14.35
C ALA A 186 -15.44 -6.61 13.76
N ALA A 187 -15.89 -6.05 12.63
CA ALA A 187 -17.21 -6.32 12.07
C ALA A 187 -17.20 -7.71 11.40
N ALA A 188 -17.13 -8.73 12.24
CA ALA A 188 -17.36 -10.15 12.04
C ALA A 188 -17.30 -10.79 13.44
N PRO A 189 -18.07 -11.86 13.73
CA PRO A 189 -17.80 -12.66 14.93
C PRO A 189 -16.30 -12.97 15.02
N ALA A 190 -15.73 -12.94 16.22
CA ALA A 190 -14.33 -13.29 16.40
C ALA A 190 -14.11 -14.71 15.87
N LEU A 191 -13.10 -14.88 15.01
CA LEU A 191 -12.66 -16.21 14.62
C LEU A 191 -12.29 -17.00 15.89
N PRO A 192 -12.59 -18.30 15.96
CA PRO A 192 -12.34 -19.08 17.16
C PRO A 192 -10.85 -19.00 17.54
N ALA A 193 -10.59 -18.59 18.79
CA ALA A 193 -9.39 -18.85 19.61
C ALA A 193 -7.98 -18.55 19.06
N ALA A 194 -7.79 -17.88 17.92
CA ALA A 194 -6.47 -17.38 17.51
C ALA A 194 -6.21 -15.95 17.98
N ASP A 195 -4.98 -15.70 18.43
CA ASP A 195 -4.44 -14.34 18.56
C ASP A 195 -4.48 -13.63 17.18
N PRO A 196 -5.17 -12.47 17.05
CA PRO A 196 -5.26 -11.74 15.78
C PRO A 196 -3.90 -11.47 15.11
N ALA A 197 -2.84 -11.25 15.91
CA ALA A 197 -1.50 -11.00 15.37
C ALA A 197 -0.89 -12.25 14.74
N ALA A 198 -1.02 -13.41 15.39
CA ALA A 198 -0.54 -14.68 14.87
C ALA A 198 -1.32 -15.09 13.60
N LEU A 199 -2.64 -14.88 13.59
CA LEU A 199 -3.46 -15.15 12.42
C LEU A 199 -3.11 -14.22 11.26
N ALA A 200 -2.85 -12.94 11.53
CA ALA A 200 -2.37 -11.99 10.53
C ALA A 200 -1.02 -12.41 9.92
N GLU A 201 -0.09 -12.90 10.74
CA GLU A 201 1.20 -13.41 10.26
C GLU A 201 1.04 -14.66 9.38
N ALA A 202 0.24 -15.64 9.83
CA ALA A 202 -0.06 -16.85 9.06
C ALA A 202 -0.72 -16.52 7.71
N LEU A 203 -1.68 -15.60 7.71
CA LEU A 203 -2.32 -15.11 6.49
C LEU A 203 -1.35 -14.38 5.57
N ARG A 204 -0.42 -13.58 6.12
CA ARG A 204 0.61 -12.92 5.32
C ARG A 204 1.54 -13.93 4.65
N ALA A 205 1.98 -14.95 5.40
CA ALA A 205 2.78 -16.03 4.85
C ALA A 205 2.03 -16.76 3.71
N ALA A 206 0.75 -17.10 3.92
CA ALA A 206 -0.09 -17.72 2.89
C ALA A 206 -0.29 -16.80 1.66
N THR A 207 -0.50 -15.51 1.89
CA THR A 207 -0.66 -14.49 0.84
C THR A 207 0.55 -14.43 -0.08
N TYR A 208 1.75 -14.37 0.51
CA TYR A 208 2.98 -14.30 -0.28
C TYR A 208 3.28 -15.64 -0.97
N LYS A 209 3.03 -16.77 -0.30
CA LYS A 209 3.25 -18.11 -0.86
C LYS A 209 2.34 -18.42 -2.06
N GLN A 210 1.19 -17.74 -2.18
CA GLN A 210 0.21 -18.02 -3.24
C GLN A 210 0.78 -17.85 -4.66
N ARG A 211 1.65 -16.86 -4.86
CA ARG A 211 2.23 -16.52 -6.18
C ARG A 211 3.73 -16.21 -6.12
N SER A 212 4.38 -16.29 -4.96
CA SER A 212 5.82 -16.10 -4.80
C SER A 212 6.45 -17.14 -3.87
N SER A 213 7.77 -17.12 -3.73
CA SER A 213 8.56 -18.02 -2.89
C SER A 213 8.28 -17.89 -1.39
N GLY A 214 7.55 -16.85 -0.97
CA GLY A 214 7.16 -16.64 0.42
C GLY A 214 7.40 -15.21 0.90
N TYR A 215 6.99 -14.97 2.15
CA TYR A 215 7.20 -13.67 2.80
C TYR A 215 8.61 -13.59 3.41
N HIS A 216 9.26 -12.47 3.16
CA HIS A 216 10.60 -12.13 3.69
C HIS A 216 10.51 -10.73 4.32
N ALA A 217 10.65 -10.64 5.65
CA ALA A 217 10.43 -9.41 6.40
C ALA A 217 11.57 -8.38 6.25
N ASP A 218 12.76 -8.85 5.90
CA ASP A 218 13.97 -8.08 5.65
C ASP A 218 14.05 -7.51 4.22
N TRP A 219 13.27 -8.07 3.28
CA TRP A 219 13.30 -7.63 1.88
C TRP A 219 12.64 -6.26 1.69
N ALA A 220 13.39 -5.35 1.07
CA ALA A 220 12.94 -3.96 0.87
C ALA A 220 11.63 -3.85 0.07
N PHE A 221 11.42 -4.71 -0.94
CA PHE A 221 10.15 -4.76 -1.69
C PHE A 221 8.98 -5.17 -0.81
N HIS A 222 9.14 -6.19 0.02
CA HIS A 222 8.06 -6.69 0.87
C HIS A 222 7.68 -5.68 1.96
N ARG A 223 8.68 -5.08 2.62
CA ARG A 223 8.47 -4.00 3.58
C ARG A 223 7.73 -2.82 2.92
N THR A 224 8.22 -2.38 1.76
CA THR A 224 7.60 -1.27 1.02
C THR A 224 6.18 -1.60 0.58
N ALA A 225 5.92 -2.83 0.12
CA ALA A 225 4.61 -3.28 -0.30
C ALA A 225 3.61 -3.29 0.86
N ILE A 226 4.03 -3.75 2.05
CA ILE A 226 3.21 -3.74 3.26
C ILE A 226 2.94 -2.31 3.71
N THR A 227 3.99 -1.50 3.88
CA THR A 227 3.85 -0.10 4.31
C THR A 227 2.95 0.70 3.38
N ARG A 228 2.97 0.44 2.07
CA ARG A 228 2.15 1.14 1.08
C ARG A 228 0.84 0.44 0.74
N GLY A 229 0.51 -0.68 1.39
CA GLY A 229 -0.73 -1.43 1.14
C GLY A 229 -0.91 -1.88 -0.31
N LEU A 230 0.17 -2.35 -0.97
CA LEU A 230 0.17 -2.68 -2.40
C LEU A 230 -0.57 -3.98 -2.75
N GLY A 231 -1.03 -4.74 -1.75
CA GLY A 231 -1.69 -6.03 -1.92
C GLY A 231 -0.69 -7.19 -2.03
N ALA A 232 -1.19 -8.35 -2.46
CA ALA A 232 -0.41 -9.56 -2.62
C ALA A 232 0.64 -9.42 -3.74
N PRO A 233 1.81 -10.09 -3.61
CA PRO A 233 2.72 -10.24 -4.73
C PRO A 233 2.06 -11.08 -5.82
N LEU A 234 2.35 -10.76 -7.08
CA LEU A 234 1.84 -11.47 -8.25
C LEU A 234 2.86 -12.46 -8.84
N GLY A 235 4.06 -12.49 -8.27
CA GLY A 235 5.19 -13.27 -8.74
C GLY A 235 6.41 -13.07 -7.83
N ASP A 236 7.45 -13.86 -8.08
CA ASP A 236 8.78 -13.66 -7.52
C ASP A 236 9.42 -12.37 -8.04
N SER A 237 10.44 -11.90 -7.31
CA SER A 237 11.34 -10.87 -7.84
C SER A 237 12.06 -11.39 -9.09
N ARG A 238 12.08 -10.57 -10.13
CA ARG A 238 12.70 -10.86 -11.42
C ARG A 238 13.68 -9.78 -11.80
N ARG A 239 14.57 -10.11 -12.74
CA ARG A 239 15.57 -9.18 -13.26
C ARG A 239 15.29 -8.79 -14.70
N THR A 240 15.63 -7.56 -15.03
CA THR A 240 15.64 -7.05 -16.41
C THR A 240 16.79 -6.06 -16.57
N MET A 241 16.99 -5.54 -17.78
CA MET A 241 18.06 -4.61 -18.11
C MET A 241 17.50 -3.33 -18.69
N ALA A 242 18.06 -2.18 -18.30
CA ALA A 242 17.92 -0.92 -19.01
C ALA A 242 19.30 -0.46 -19.48
N GLY A 243 19.63 -0.74 -20.74
CA GLY A 243 21.00 -0.59 -21.25
C GLY A 243 21.96 -1.50 -20.47
N LEU A 244 22.97 -0.90 -19.84
CA LEU A 244 23.95 -1.61 -19.01
C LEU A 244 23.53 -1.74 -17.54
N SER A 245 22.42 -1.12 -17.13
CA SER A 245 21.96 -1.15 -15.75
C SER A 245 21.08 -2.38 -15.51
N GLY A 246 21.49 -3.25 -14.58
CA GLY A 246 20.65 -4.32 -14.08
C GLY A 246 19.54 -3.76 -13.20
N LEU A 247 18.33 -4.28 -13.36
CA LEU A 247 17.16 -3.91 -12.57
C LEU A 247 16.59 -5.17 -11.90
N ASN A 248 16.17 -5.03 -10.65
CA ASN A 248 15.32 -6.02 -10.00
C ASN A 248 13.92 -5.42 -9.84
N TYR A 249 12.87 -6.22 -10.04
CA TYR A 249 11.49 -5.77 -9.89
C TYR A 249 10.59 -6.89 -9.39
N GLN A 250 9.48 -6.51 -8.77
CA GLN A 250 8.45 -7.42 -8.33
C GLN A 250 7.08 -6.76 -8.48
N ALA A 251 6.16 -7.48 -9.10
CA ALA A 251 4.79 -7.02 -9.27
C ALA A 251 3.96 -7.32 -8.00
N PHE A 252 3.25 -6.30 -7.52
CA PHE A 252 2.21 -6.40 -6.51
C PHE A 252 0.88 -5.96 -7.13
N ALA A 253 -0.23 -6.25 -6.44
CA ALA A 253 -1.54 -6.05 -7.02
C ALA A 253 -1.85 -4.60 -7.45
N ARG A 254 -1.35 -3.60 -6.72
CA ARG A 254 -1.56 -2.18 -7.04
C ARG A 254 -0.46 -1.57 -7.89
N ASP A 255 0.76 -2.09 -7.83
CA ASP A 255 1.94 -1.46 -8.44
C ASP A 255 3.09 -2.45 -8.59
N VAL A 256 4.09 -2.08 -9.40
CA VAL A 256 5.33 -2.83 -9.54
C VAL A 256 6.44 -2.04 -8.86
N LEU A 257 7.13 -2.70 -7.93
CA LEU A 257 8.30 -2.14 -7.28
C LEU A 257 9.55 -2.56 -8.05
N TYR A 258 10.51 -1.64 -8.19
CA TYR A 258 11.79 -1.94 -8.82
C TYR A 258 12.94 -1.15 -8.20
N CYS A 259 14.17 -1.64 -8.36
CA CYS A 259 15.39 -0.93 -7.99
C CYS A 259 16.52 -1.26 -8.97
N VAL A 260 17.51 -0.37 -9.05
CA VAL A 260 18.73 -0.61 -9.83
C VAL A 260 19.64 -1.52 -9.01
N VAL A 261 20.24 -2.53 -9.63
CA VAL A 261 21.20 -3.42 -8.98
C VAL A 261 22.59 -2.74 -8.95
N PRO A 262 23.30 -2.71 -7.79
CA PRO A 262 23.01 -3.38 -6.51
C PRO A 262 22.33 -2.47 -5.45
N GLN A 263 21.65 -1.40 -5.83
CA GLN A 263 20.96 -0.48 -4.90
C GLN A 263 19.62 -1.05 -4.41
N TRP A 264 19.67 -2.20 -3.73
CA TRP A 264 18.47 -2.97 -3.33
C TRP A 264 17.48 -2.19 -2.46
N ALA A 265 17.98 -1.28 -1.62
CA ALA A 265 17.16 -0.43 -0.76
C ALA A 265 16.48 0.75 -1.49
N ALA A 266 16.95 1.11 -2.69
CA ALA A 266 16.42 2.24 -3.48
C ALA A 266 15.16 1.83 -4.27
N VAL A 267 14.14 1.37 -3.54
CA VAL A 267 12.88 0.87 -4.09
C VAL A 267 12.04 2.01 -4.66
N GLN A 268 11.69 1.88 -5.93
CA GLN A 268 10.86 2.82 -6.69
C GLN A 268 9.54 2.18 -7.09
N SER A 269 8.51 3.01 -7.21
CA SER A 269 7.20 2.63 -7.75
C SER A 269 7.20 2.85 -9.25
N LEU A 270 6.85 1.84 -10.03
CA LEU A 270 6.72 1.95 -11.48
C LEU A 270 5.68 3.00 -11.86
N ALA A 271 4.50 2.96 -11.24
CA ALA A 271 3.42 3.90 -11.52
C ALA A 271 3.83 5.35 -11.23
N GLN A 272 4.48 5.62 -10.09
CA GLN A 272 4.95 6.96 -9.73
C GLN A 272 6.04 7.46 -10.67
N THR A 273 7.00 6.59 -11.04
CA THR A 273 8.06 6.97 -11.98
C THR A 273 7.49 7.26 -13.35
N LEU A 274 6.59 6.44 -13.89
CA LEU A 274 5.99 6.69 -15.20
C LEU A 274 5.07 7.91 -15.21
N ALA A 275 4.37 8.20 -14.10
CA ALA A 275 3.54 9.39 -14.00
C ALA A 275 4.37 10.69 -14.00
N SER A 276 5.54 10.68 -13.34
CA SER A 276 6.43 11.84 -13.23
C SER A 276 7.39 11.98 -14.41
N ALA A 277 7.87 10.86 -14.93
CA ALA A 277 8.82 10.77 -16.04
C ALA A 277 8.43 9.61 -16.99
N PRO A 278 7.44 9.82 -17.88
CA PRO A 278 6.95 8.78 -18.78
C PRO A 278 8.04 8.13 -19.64
N GLY A 279 9.10 8.86 -19.99
CA GLY A 279 10.22 8.36 -20.79
C GLY A 279 11.36 7.71 -20.00
N ASN A 280 11.21 7.50 -18.67
CA ASN A 280 12.28 6.95 -17.85
C ASN A 280 12.71 5.55 -18.35
N PRO A 281 13.98 5.33 -18.77
CA PRO A 281 14.39 4.07 -19.39
C PRO A 281 14.24 2.84 -18.49
N ALA A 282 14.50 2.99 -17.18
CA ALA A 282 14.38 1.89 -16.23
C ALA A 282 12.92 1.50 -16.02
N ALA A 283 12.04 2.49 -15.82
CA ALA A 283 10.61 2.26 -15.73
C ALA A 283 10.03 1.66 -17.02
N GLN A 284 10.50 2.09 -18.19
CA GLN A 284 10.10 1.52 -19.47
C GLN A 284 10.55 0.07 -19.64
N ALA A 285 11.78 -0.26 -19.25
CA ALA A 285 12.29 -1.63 -19.28
C ALA A 285 11.51 -2.55 -18.33
N VAL A 286 11.22 -2.10 -17.11
CA VAL A 286 10.39 -2.86 -16.15
C VAL A 286 8.97 -3.00 -16.67
N ARG A 287 8.38 -1.94 -17.24
CA ARG A 287 7.06 -2.02 -17.88
C ARG A 287 7.06 -3.06 -18.99
N ALA A 288 8.04 -3.08 -19.88
CA ALA A 288 8.10 -4.10 -20.93
C ALA A 288 8.22 -5.51 -20.34
N ALA A 289 9.06 -5.68 -19.31
CA ALA A 289 9.31 -6.98 -18.69
C ALA A 289 8.06 -7.58 -18.03
N ILE A 290 7.23 -6.77 -17.34
CA ILE A 290 5.99 -7.29 -16.71
C ILE A 290 4.98 -7.82 -17.73
N PHE A 291 4.92 -7.24 -18.93
CA PHE A 291 4.04 -7.69 -19.99
C PHE A 291 4.54 -9.02 -20.57
N VAL A 292 5.85 -9.13 -20.79
CA VAL A 292 6.49 -10.39 -21.21
C VAL A 292 6.24 -11.50 -20.19
N ASP A 293 6.43 -11.22 -18.89
CA ASP A 293 6.19 -12.18 -17.82
C ASP A 293 4.74 -12.66 -17.74
N ALA A 294 3.79 -11.76 -18.00
CA ALA A 294 2.37 -12.08 -18.04
C ALA A 294 1.95 -12.78 -19.36
N GLY A 295 2.89 -13.04 -20.27
CA GLY A 295 2.65 -13.65 -21.57
C GLY A 295 1.86 -12.74 -22.53
N VAL A 296 1.90 -11.43 -22.31
CA VAL A 296 1.13 -10.43 -23.06
C VAL A 296 2.08 -9.64 -23.95
N PRO A 297 1.98 -9.71 -25.29
CA PRO A 297 2.66 -8.74 -26.13
C PRO A 297 2.07 -7.35 -25.84
N PHE A 298 2.90 -6.43 -25.33
CA PHE A 298 2.45 -5.07 -25.09
C PHE A 298 2.12 -4.39 -26.43
N ASP A 299 0.84 -4.26 -26.73
CA ASP A 299 0.35 -3.41 -27.81
C ASP A 299 -0.40 -2.23 -27.21
N ALA A 300 0.22 -1.05 -27.24
CA ALA A 300 -0.37 0.19 -26.75
C ALA A 300 -1.64 0.60 -27.54
N LYS A 301 -1.90 0.00 -28.71
CA LYS A 301 -3.12 0.21 -29.49
C LYS A 301 -4.23 -0.76 -29.13
N ASP A 302 -3.96 -1.79 -28.31
CA ASP A 302 -5.00 -2.71 -27.87
C ASP A 302 -5.95 -2.00 -26.89
N THR A 303 -7.22 -1.90 -27.28
CA THR A 303 -8.26 -1.21 -26.50
C THR A 303 -8.39 -1.75 -25.07
N LEU A 304 -8.23 -3.05 -24.86
CA LEU A 304 -8.43 -3.69 -23.56
C LEU A 304 -7.21 -3.44 -22.65
N LEU A 305 -6.00 -3.51 -23.20
CA LEU A 305 -4.77 -3.16 -22.46
C LEU A 305 -4.70 -1.66 -22.16
N SER A 306 -5.12 -0.80 -23.10
CA SER A 306 -5.24 0.64 -22.87
C SER A 306 -6.23 0.94 -21.75
N ALA A 307 -7.42 0.33 -21.81
CA ALA A 307 -8.42 0.49 -20.76
C ALA A 307 -7.92 0.02 -19.39
N ALA A 308 -7.19 -1.11 -19.32
CA ALA A 308 -6.57 -1.57 -18.07
C ALA A 308 -5.61 -0.53 -17.47
N GLY A 309 -4.81 0.13 -18.31
CA GLY A 309 -3.93 1.21 -17.90
C GLY A 309 -4.68 2.43 -17.37
N ASP A 310 -5.68 2.90 -18.12
CA ASP A 310 -6.49 4.07 -17.75
C ASP A 310 -7.27 3.84 -16.45
N LEU A 311 -7.80 2.63 -16.27
CA LEU A 311 -8.51 2.20 -15.06
C LEU A 311 -7.60 1.90 -13.89
N ARG A 312 -6.28 1.88 -14.10
CA ARG A 312 -5.28 1.42 -13.11
C ARG A 312 -5.66 0.05 -12.54
N ALA A 313 -6.04 -0.88 -13.42
CA ALA A 313 -6.50 -2.21 -13.04
C ALA A 313 -5.38 -3.10 -12.47
N GLY A 314 -4.16 -2.58 -12.28
CA GLY A 314 -2.99 -3.34 -11.84
C GLY A 314 -2.39 -4.20 -12.95
N PRO A 315 -1.30 -4.94 -12.67
CA PRO A 315 -0.68 -5.82 -13.65
C PRO A 315 -1.64 -6.92 -14.13
N PRO A 316 -1.59 -7.31 -15.43
CA PRO A 316 -2.35 -8.45 -15.94
C PRO A 316 -1.87 -9.76 -15.30
N LEU A 317 -2.82 -10.63 -14.93
CA LEU A 317 -2.52 -11.96 -14.39
C LEU A 317 -2.35 -13.01 -15.50
N LEU A 318 -2.93 -12.75 -16.66
CA LEU A 318 -2.82 -13.57 -17.87
C LEU A 318 -3.05 -12.72 -19.11
N ALA A 319 -2.66 -13.24 -20.28
CA ALA A 319 -2.97 -12.65 -21.58
C ALA A 319 -4.48 -12.57 -21.84
N PRO A 320 -4.95 -11.55 -22.60
CA PRO A 320 -6.34 -11.48 -23.02
C PRO A 320 -6.79 -12.79 -23.70
N ARG A 321 -7.94 -13.32 -23.32
CA ARG A 321 -8.48 -14.56 -23.87
C ARG A 321 -9.80 -14.33 -24.58
N PRO A 322 -10.06 -15.03 -25.70
CA PRO A 322 -11.42 -15.15 -26.23
C PRO A 322 -12.33 -15.74 -25.15
N THR A 323 -13.49 -15.13 -24.92
CA THR A 323 -14.43 -15.56 -23.89
C THR A 323 -15.85 -15.28 -24.35
N THR A 324 -16.77 -16.17 -23.99
CA THR A 324 -18.20 -16.00 -24.25
C THR A 324 -18.91 -15.77 -22.92
N ILE A 325 -19.63 -14.66 -22.79
CA ILE A 325 -20.43 -14.30 -21.62
C ILE A 325 -21.89 -14.21 -22.06
N GLY A 326 -22.69 -15.21 -21.70
CA GLY A 326 -24.04 -15.36 -22.24
C GLY A 326 -24.00 -15.64 -23.74
N ASP A 327 -24.67 -14.80 -24.53
CA ASP A 327 -24.69 -14.85 -26.00
C ASP A 327 -23.57 -14.01 -26.66
N ARG A 328 -22.80 -13.26 -25.86
CA ARG A 328 -21.81 -12.30 -26.36
C ARG A 328 -20.41 -12.91 -26.35
N ARG A 329 -19.79 -12.97 -27.53
CA ARG A 329 -18.36 -13.25 -27.69
C ARG A 329 -17.54 -11.97 -27.49
N GLY A 330 -16.34 -12.12 -26.96
CA GLY A 330 -15.45 -11.00 -26.67
C GLY A 330 -14.09 -11.44 -26.20
N ARG A 331 -13.31 -10.49 -25.67
CA ARG A 331 -12.02 -10.72 -25.05
C ARG A 331 -12.08 -10.37 -23.57
N LEU A 332 -11.63 -11.29 -22.72
CA LEU A 332 -11.50 -11.12 -21.29
C LEU A 332 -10.04 -10.86 -20.93
N LEU A 333 -9.79 -9.87 -20.08
CA LEU A 333 -8.49 -9.59 -19.47
C LEU A 333 -8.67 -9.54 -17.96
N VAL A 334 -7.97 -10.42 -17.26
CA VAL A 334 -7.95 -10.41 -15.79
C VAL A 334 -6.68 -9.69 -15.34
N CYS A 335 -6.87 -8.55 -14.67
CA CYS A 335 -5.83 -7.82 -13.99
C CYS A 335 -5.96 -8.01 -12.48
N ALA A 336 -4.90 -7.74 -11.74
CA ALA A 336 -4.91 -7.87 -10.28
C ALA A 336 -6.04 -7.07 -9.63
N GLY A 337 -6.26 -5.84 -10.08
CA GLY A 337 -7.25 -4.92 -9.54
C GLY A 337 -8.63 -4.97 -10.22
N ASP A 338 -8.83 -5.67 -11.35
CA ASP A 338 -10.15 -5.80 -11.99
C ASP A 338 -10.18 -6.88 -13.09
N THR A 339 -11.38 -7.38 -13.42
CA THR A 339 -11.59 -8.16 -14.65
C THR A 339 -12.30 -7.30 -15.68
N LEU A 340 -11.75 -7.25 -16.89
CA LEU A 340 -12.25 -6.46 -18.00
C LEU A 340 -12.76 -7.36 -19.12
N PHE A 341 -13.92 -7.04 -19.69
CA PHE A 341 -14.49 -7.73 -20.84
C PHE A 341 -14.79 -6.73 -21.96
N LEU A 342 -14.28 -7.00 -23.16
CA LEU A 342 -14.60 -6.24 -24.36
C LEU A 342 -15.35 -7.13 -25.35
N PRO A 343 -16.66 -6.91 -25.56
CA PRO A 343 -17.44 -7.64 -26.56
C PRO A 343 -16.89 -7.42 -27.97
N GLU A 344 -17.00 -8.44 -28.82
CA GLU A 344 -16.73 -8.30 -30.25
C GLU A 344 -17.65 -7.23 -30.87
N GLY A 345 -17.07 -6.31 -31.65
CA GLY A 345 -17.78 -5.16 -32.22
C GLY A 345 -18.19 -4.09 -31.20
N GLY A 346 -17.95 -4.31 -29.91
CA GLY A 346 -18.22 -3.35 -28.84
C GLY A 346 -17.19 -2.23 -28.76
N ARG A 347 -17.60 -1.07 -28.24
CA ARG A 347 -16.69 0.08 -27.96
C ARG A 347 -16.47 0.33 -26.47
N ALA A 348 -17.23 -0.34 -25.60
CA ALA A 348 -17.17 -0.15 -24.16
C ALA A 348 -16.59 -1.39 -23.48
N VAL A 349 -15.64 -1.15 -22.57
CA VAL A 349 -15.09 -2.19 -21.70
C VAL A 349 -15.98 -2.33 -20.48
N GLU A 350 -16.46 -3.53 -20.25
CA GLU A 350 -17.19 -3.90 -19.05
C GLU A 350 -16.23 -4.33 -17.96
N ARG A 351 -16.54 -3.98 -16.71
CA ARG A 351 -15.66 -4.19 -15.56
C ARG A 351 -16.37 -4.98 -14.52
N LEU A 352 -15.76 -6.05 -14.04
CA LEU A 352 -16.33 -6.85 -12.97
C LEU A 352 -16.58 -6.00 -11.73
N SER A 353 -15.63 -5.14 -11.33
CA SER A 353 -15.76 -4.28 -10.13
C SER A 353 -17.02 -3.38 -10.11
N THR A 354 -17.57 -3.01 -11.27
CA THR A 354 -18.76 -2.14 -11.38
C THR A 354 -20.02 -2.86 -11.88
N SER A 355 -19.88 -4.10 -12.36
CA SER A 355 -21.02 -4.91 -12.80
C SER A 355 -21.89 -5.33 -11.62
N GLN A 356 -23.18 -5.54 -11.86
CA GLN A 356 -24.14 -6.02 -10.84
C GLN A 356 -25.01 -7.15 -11.43
N GLY A 357 -25.70 -7.90 -10.55
CA GLY A 357 -26.65 -8.94 -10.94
C GLY A 357 -26.06 -10.02 -11.86
N ALA A 358 -26.80 -10.41 -12.90
CA ALA A 358 -26.42 -11.48 -13.82
C ALA A 358 -25.11 -11.18 -14.57
N ALA A 359 -24.84 -9.92 -14.93
CA ALA A 359 -23.60 -9.53 -15.60
C ALA A 359 -22.38 -9.73 -14.68
N ALA A 360 -22.51 -9.40 -13.39
CA ALA A 360 -21.45 -9.66 -12.41
C ALA A 360 -21.23 -11.17 -12.23
N ALA A 361 -22.30 -11.95 -12.07
CA ALA A 361 -22.19 -13.40 -11.90
C ALA A 361 -21.48 -14.06 -13.09
N ALA A 362 -21.81 -13.65 -14.32
CA ALA A 362 -21.20 -14.20 -15.52
C ALA A 362 -19.71 -13.80 -15.64
N LEU A 363 -19.35 -12.56 -15.29
CA LEU A 363 -17.95 -12.12 -15.24
C LEU A 363 -17.14 -12.81 -14.14
N ILE A 364 -17.75 -13.12 -12.98
CA ILE A 364 -17.10 -13.91 -11.91
C ILE A 364 -16.78 -15.32 -12.42
N GLY A 365 -17.76 -15.99 -13.04
CA GLY A 365 -17.56 -17.32 -13.62
C GLY A 365 -16.46 -17.33 -14.67
N ALA A 366 -16.50 -16.38 -15.61
CA ALA A 366 -15.47 -16.21 -16.63
C ALA A 366 -14.07 -15.91 -16.04
N THR A 367 -13.99 -15.11 -14.97
CA THR A 367 -12.74 -14.84 -14.25
C THR A 367 -12.18 -16.12 -13.64
N GLY A 368 -13.03 -16.90 -12.97
CA GLY A 368 -12.65 -18.18 -12.36
C GLY A 368 -12.14 -19.18 -13.39
N GLU A 369 -12.88 -19.37 -14.49
CA GLU A 369 -12.47 -20.24 -15.60
C GLU A 369 -11.12 -19.82 -16.19
N ALA A 370 -10.94 -18.52 -16.47
CA ALA A 370 -9.71 -18.00 -17.03
C ALA A 370 -8.49 -18.21 -16.12
N LEU A 371 -8.68 -18.15 -14.80
CA LEU A 371 -7.65 -18.36 -13.79
C LEU A 371 -7.48 -19.83 -13.35
N GLY A 372 -8.37 -20.72 -13.79
CA GLY A 372 -8.44 -22.10 -13.28
C GLY A 372 -8.84 -22.19 -11.80
N ILE A 373 -9.64 -21.22 -11.31
CA ILE A 373 -10.10 -21.14 -9.92
C ILE A 373 -11.61 -21.37 -9.91
N ALA A 374 -12.08 -22.35 -9.15
CA ALA A 374 -13.51 -22.57 -8.95
C ALA A 374 -14.12 -21.40 -8.16
N LEU A 375 -14.90 -20.55 -8.84
CA LEU A 375 -15.61 -19.41 -8.27
C LEU A 375 -17.10 -19.50 -8.62
N PRO A 376 -17.85 -20.43 -8.00
CA PRO A 376 -19.30 -20.45 -8.18
C PRO A 376 -19.90 -19.12 -7.70
N PRO A 377 -20.99 -18.62 -8.31
CA PRO A 377 -21.63 -17.34 -7.95
C PRO A 377 -22.01 -17.24 -6.47
N GLU A 378 -22.32 -18.37 -5.83
CA GLU A 378 -22.64 -18.52 -4.41
C GLU A 378 -21.41 -18.65 -3.49
N ASN A 379 -20.19 -18.54 -4.02
CA ASN A 379 -18.98 -18.59 -3.20
C ASN A 379 -18.97 -17.42 -2.20
N PRO A 380 -19.01 -17.69 -0.88
CA PRO A 380 -19.11 -16.65 0.14
C PRO A 380 -17.87 -15.74 0.18
N PHE A 381 -16.68 -16.25 -0.16
CA PHE A 381 -15.46 -15.44 -0.26
C PHE A 381 -15.51 -14.53 -1.49
N ALA A 382 -15.99 -15.03 -2.62
CA ALA A 382 -16.16 -14.20 -3.82
C ALA A 382 -17.20 -13.09 -3.56
N ALA A 383 -18.30 -13.40 -2.87
CA ALA A 383 -19.31 -12.41 -2.46
C ALA A 383 -18.74 -11.38 -1.47
N ALA A 384 -18.00 -11.81 -0.45
CA ALA A 384 -17.39 -10.90 0.52
C ALA A 384 -16.30 -10.00 -0.10
N ALA A 385 -15.60 -10.49 -1.13
CA ALA A 385 -14.63 -9.74 -1.91
C ALA A 385 -15.23 -8.72 -2.89
N ARG A 386 -16.56 -8.55 -2.92
CA ARG A 386 -17.26 -7.58 -3.79
C ARG A 386 -17.47 -6.22 -3.13
N ALA A 387 -17.77 -6.20 -1.83
CA ALA A 387 -18.13 -4.99 -1.09
C ALA A 387 -17.45 -5.03 0.29
N PRO A 388 -16.11 -4.88 0.34
CA PRO A 388 -15.25 -4.13 -0.59
C PRO A 388 -14.72 -4.93 -1.78
N TRP A 389 -14.44 -4.27 -2.91
CA TRP A 389 -13.73 -4.91 -4.03
C TRP A 389 -12.28 -5.22 -3.66
N LEU A 390 -11.93 -6.51 -3.61
CA LEU A 390 -10.59 -7.02 -3.24
C LEU A 390 -9.71 -7.45 -4.43
N GLY A 391 -10.15 -7.19 -5.66
CA GLY A 391 -9.41 -7.56 -6.87
C GLY A 391 -9.65 -9.00 -7.29
N ALA A 392 -8.84 -9.48 -8.24
CA ALA A 392 -8.93 -10.85 -8.73
C ALA A 392 -8.46 -11.86 -7.67
N PRO A 393 -9.10 -13.03 -7.55
CA PRO A 393 -8.61 -14.10 -6.70
C PRO A 393 -7.30 -14.65 -7.26
N LEU A 394 -6.32 -14.85 -6.39
CA LEU A 394 -5.01 -15.39 -6.78
C LEU A 394 -4.91 -16.89 -6.57
N GLY A 395 -5.87 -17.49 -5.88
CA GLY A 395 -5.98 -18.92 -5.65
C GLY A 395 -7.37 -19.35 -5.18
N PRO A 396 -7.61 -20.67 -5.02
CA PRO A 396 -8.83 -21.18 -4.42
C PRO A 396 -8.89 -20.87 -2.92
N VAL A 397 -10.05 -21.13 -2.32
CA VAL A 397 -10.16 -21.22 -0.85
C VAL A 397 -9.28 -22.40 -0.40
N GLN A 398 -8.40 -22.17 0.56
CA GLN A 398 -7.45 -23.15 1.08
C GLN A 398 -7.52 -23.22 2.61
N PRO A 399 -7.25 -24.40 3.21
CA PRO A 399 -7.10 -24.50 4.65
C PRO A 399 -5.88 -23.71 5.12
N LEU A 400 -6.01 -23.03 6.25
CA LEU A 400 -4.94 -22.32 6.93
C LEU A 400 -4.86 -22.79 8.38
N GLU A 401 -3.73 -23.38 8.76
CA GLU A 401 -3.47 -23.79 10.14
C GLU A 401 -2.87 -22.61 10.92
N CYS A 402 -3.46 -22.27 12.06
CA CYS A 402 -2.91 -21.29 12.99
C CYS A 402 -3.26 -21.69 14.43
N GLN A 403 -2.25 -21.83 15.28
CA GLN A 403 -2.42 -22.12 16.72
C GLN A 403 -3.31 -23.34 17.03
N GLY A 404 -3.28 -24.38 16.18
CA GLY A 404 -4.08 -25.61 16.35
C GLY A 404 -5.52 -25.51 15.85
N HIS A 405 -5.88 -24.41 15.19
CA HIS A 405 -7.15 -24.23 14.51
C HIS A 405 -6.96 -24.22 12.99
N THR A 406 -7.86 -24.89 12.29
CA THR A 406 -7.97 -24.84 10.83
C THR A 406 -9.00 -23.78 10.43
N TYR A 407 -8.57 -22.79 9.65
CA TYR A 407 -9.41 -21.77 9.03
C TYR A 407 -9.54 -22.02 7.53
N ALA A 408 -10.51 -21.38 6.90
CA ALA A 408 -10.54 -21.24 5.44
C ALA A 408 -10.03 -19.87 5.05
N ALA A 409 -9.07 -19.80 4.13
CA ALA A 409 -8.51 -18.55 3.65
C ALA A 409 -8.55 -18.48 2.12
N GLN A 410 -8.78 -17.30 1.56
CA GLN A 410 -8.62 -17.07 0.13
C GLN A 410 -7.87 -15.77 -0.11
N VAL A 411 -6.83 -15.87 -0.94
CA VAL A 411 -5.99 -14.74 -1.33
C VAL A 411 -6.62 -14.04 -2.52
N PHE A 412 -6.98 -12.78 -2.36
CA PHE A 412 -7.29 -11.87 -3.45
C PHE A 412 -6.12 -10.91 -3.65
N ALA A 413 -6.06 -10.29 -4.82
CA ALA A 413 -4.91 -9.46 -5.16
C ALA A 413 -4.75 -8.29 -4.18
N LEU A 414 -5.84 -7.61 -3.79
CA LEU A 414 -5.76 -6.42 -2.93
C LEU A 414 -5.77 -6.73 -1.42
N ASP A 415 -6.23 -7.92 -1.02
CA ASP A 415 -6.31 -8.34 0.40
C ASP A 415 -6.57 -9.84 0.51
N THR A 416 -6.41 -10.42 1.70
CA THR A 416 -6.67 -11.83 1.96
C THR A 416 -7.81 -11.99 2.95
N LEU A 417 -8.78 -12.84 2.60
CA LEU A 417 -9.90 -13.18 3.46
C LEU A 417 -9.60 -14.46 4.25
N VAL A 418 -10.10 -14.50 5.48
CA VAL A 418 -10.09 -15.67 6.36
C VAL A 418 -11.47 -15.84 6.98
N ALA A 419 -11.91 -17.07 7.18
CA ALA A 419 -13.16 -17.42 7.82
C ALA A 419 -12.95 -18.65 8.72
N ALA A 420 -13.88 -18.87 9.65
CA ALA A 420 -13.86 -20.05 10.52
C ALA A 420 -14.00 -21.34 9.71
N ASP A 421 -14.70 -21.28 8.58
CA ASP A 421 -14.94 -22.41 7.69
C ASP A 421 -15.07 -21.95 6.22
N ALA A 422 -15.15 -22.92 5.31
CA ALA A 422 -15.28 -22.67 3.87
C ALA A 422 -16.62 -22.00 3.50
N GLN A 423 -17.60 -22.02 4.39
CA GLN A 423 -18.91 -21.38 4.25
C GLN A 423 -18.86 -19.88 4.58
N GLY A 424 -17.70 -19.36 5.00
CA GLY A 424 -17.49 -17.94 5.22
C GLY A 424 -17.98 -17.44 6.58
N GLN A 425 -18.16 -18.33 7.56
CA GLN A 425 -18.52 -17.92 8.92
C GLN A 425 -17.44 -17.03 9.53
N ALA A 426 -17.84 -15.96 10.21
CA ALA A 426 -16.92 -15.07 10.94
C ALA A 426 -15.80 -14.46 10.06
N MET A 427 -16.10 -14.12 8.81
CA MET A 427 -15.08 -13.72 7.84
C MET A 427 -14.37 -12.40 8.20
N GLN A 428 -13.03 -12.41 8.18
CA GLN A 428 -12.17 -11.26 8.44
C GLN A 428 -11.14 -11.06 7.33
N ARG A 429 -10.55 -9.87 7.27
CA ARG A 429 -9.52 -9.49 6.30
C ARG A 429 -8.15 -9.45 6.98
N LEU A 430 -7.10 -9.84 6.25
CA LEU A 430 -5.72 -9.67 6.70
C LEU A 430 -5.43 -8.22 7.06
N SER A 431 -5.91 -7.25 6.26
CA SER A 431 -5.77 -5.82 6.57
C SER A 431 -6.43 -5.41 7.90
N ALA A 432 -7.58 -6.00 8.24
CA ALA A 432 -8.29 -5.73 9.49
C ALA A 432 -7.61 -6.39 10.70
N LEU A 433 -7.11 -7.61 10.54
CA LEU A 433 -6.38 -8.36 11.57
C LEU A 433 -5.00 -7.77 11.88
N SER A 434 -4.33 -7.27 10.84
CA SER A 434 -2.95 -6.79 10.96
C SER A 434 -2.82 -5.44 11.67
N GLY A 435 -3.92 -4.71 11.93
CA GLY A 435 -3.94 -3.37 12.53
C GLY A 435 -2.68 -2.57 12.19
N ALA A 436 -2.49 -2.18 10.93
CA ALA A 436 -1.17 -1.75 10.47
C ALA A 436 -0.61 -0.54 11.26
N PRO A 437 0.69 -0.49 11.63
CA PRO A 437 1.62 -1.54 12.02
C PRO A 437 1.90 -1.51 13.54
N GLN A 438 1.85 -2.65 14.23
CA GLN A 438 2.58 -2.80 15.49
C GLN A 438 4.05 -3.07 15.21
N HIS A 439 4.83 -2.01 14.98
CA HIS A 439 6.25 -2.05 15.33
C HIS A 439 6.37 -1.58 16.77
N LYS A 440 6.71 -2.50 17.69
CA LYS A 440 7.34 -2.10 18.94
C LYS A 440 8.65 -1.40 18.58
N GLY A 441 8.67 -0.08 18.79
CA GLY A 441 9.83 0.78 18.96
C GLY A 441 11.01 0.61 18.00
N SER A 442 11.03 1.41 16.94
CA SER A 442 12.28 2.07 16.53
C SER A 442 11.95 3.52 16.15
N ALA A 443 12.72 4.45 16.73
CA ALA A 443 12.54 5.90 16.58
C ALA A 443 12.61 6.32 15.10
N PRO A 444 11.95 7.42 14.70
CA PRO A 444 11.91 7.87 13.32
C PRO A 444 13.32 8.18 12.81
N ALA A 445 13.73 7.52 11.73
CA ALA A 445 14.89 7.95 10.96
C ALA A 445 14.51 9.23 10.21
N THR A 446 15.06 10.35 10.64
CA THR A 446 15.00 11.63 9.93
C THR A 446 15.53 11.43 8.50
N PRO A 447 14.87 11.95 7.45
CA PRO A 447 15.36 11.85 6.08
C PRO A 447 16.66 12.66 5.95
N GLY A 448 17.79 11.96 5.97
CA GLY A 448 19.08 12.53 5.59
C GLY A 448 19.08 12.80 4.09
N THR A 449 19.12 14.07 3.72
CA THR A 449 19.48 14.53 2.38
C THR A 449 20.78 13.83 1.96
N VAL A 450 20.76 13.09 0.85
CA VAL A 450 22.01 12.66 0.22
C VAL A 450 22.64 13.90 -0.38
N GLU A 451 23.49 14.58 0.39
CA GLU A 451 24.43 15.53 -0.19
C GLU A 451 25.36 14.76 -1.14
N ARG A 452 25.54 15.30 -2.34
CA ARG A 452 26.45 14.78 -3.37
C ARG A 452 27.78 14.36 -2.75
N VAL A 453 28.13 13.08 -2.91
CA VAL A 453 29.48 12.58 -2.61
C VAL A 453 30.49 13.35 -3.46
N HIS A 454 31.29 14.21 -2.83
CA HIS A 454 32.46 14.83 -3.46
C HIS A 454 33.66 13.90 -3.30
N VAL A 455 34.04 13.21 -4.38
CA VAL A 455 35.33 12.52 -4.48
C VAL A 455 36.41 13.59 -4.70
N LYS A 456 37.24 13.85 -3.68
CA LYS A 456 38.20 14.98 -3.74
C LYS A 456 39.55 14.65 -4.39
N ALA A 457 39.93 13.38 -4.57
CA ALA A 457 40.98 12.91 -5.49
C ALA A 457 41.17 11.39 -5.38
N LEU A 458 41.57 10.77 -6.51
CA LEU A 458 42.18 9.44 -6.58
C LEU A 458 43.70 9.60 -6.61
N HIS A 459 44.43 8.93 -5.71
CA HIS A 459 45.87 8.69 -5.84
C HIS A 459 46.20 7.26 -5.39
N GLY A 460 46.42 6.37 -6.36
CA GLY A 460 46.92 5.00 -6.16
C GLY A 460 45.91 3.93 -5.72
N ASP A 461 46.39 2.67 -5.66
CA ASP A 461 45.64 1.41 -5.43
C ASP A 461 45.12 1.21 -3.98
N ALA A 462 44.64 2.26 -3.31
CA ALA A 462 43.99 2.12 -2.01
C ALA A 462 42.81 3.09 -1.87
N ALA A 463 41.60 2.54 -1.71
CA ALA A 463 40.45 3.28 -1.22
C ALA A 463 40.45 3.26 0.31
N THR A 464 40.48 4.43 0.94
CA THR A 464 40.18 4.57 2.38
C THR A 464 38.67 4.74 2.52
N LEU A 465 38.00 3.78 3.16
CA LEU A 465 36.58 3.83 3.45
C LEU A 465 36.38 3.88 4.97
N VAL A 466 35.91 5.01 5.50
CA VAL A 466 35.27 5.07 6.82
C VAL A 466 34.18 6.14 6.79
N ASP A 467 32.93 5.72 6.68
CA ASP A 467 32.00 5.80 7.81
C ASP A 467 30.88 4.76 7.62
N VAL A 468 30.72 3.89 8.60
CA VAL A 468 29.77 2.78 8.58
C VAL A 468 28.67 3.11 9.58
N GLY A 469 27.67 3.86 9.12
CA GLY A 469 26.39 3.92 9.81
C GLY A 469 25.69 2.58 9.67
N THR A 470 25.69 1.76 10.72
CA THR A 470 24.78 0.62 10.86
C THR A 470 23.59 1.00 11.74
N PRO A 471 22.42 0.38 11.50
CA PRO A 471 21.92 -0.54 12.53
C PRO A 471 21.41 -1.91 11.99
N HIS A 472 21.76 -2.95 12.76
CA HIS A 472 21.04 -4.22 13.04
C HIS A 472 21.05 -5.46 12.11
N ASP A 473 21.53 -5.45 10.86
CA ASP A 473 21.36 -6.61 9.96
C ASP A 473 22.57 -7.54 9.76
N LEU A 474 23.54 -7.61 10.70
CA LEU A 474 24.74 -8.46 10.54
C LEU A 474 24.90 -9.58 11.58
N THR A 475 23.81 -10.08 12.17
CA THR A 475 23.88 -11.41 12.80
C THR A 475 24.02 -12.47 11.70
N GLY A 476 25.24 -12.94 11.45
CA GLY A 476 25.54 -14.09 10.58
C GLY A 476 26.20 -13.79 9.23
N ALA A 477 26.66 -12.56 8.97
CA ALA A 477 27.34 -12.23 7.71
C ALA A 477 28.86 -12.35 7.82
N HIS A 478 29.47 -13.11 6.92
CA HIS A 478 30.94 -13.20 6.75
C HIS A 478 31.40 -12.25 5.64
N LEU A 479 32.46 -11.47 5.89
CA LEU A 479 33.05 -10.54 4.93
C LEU A 479 34.26 -11.18 4.22
N LEU A 480 34.20 -11.23 2.89
CA LEU A 480 35.37 -11.49 2.04
C LEU A 480 35.87 -10.17 1.47
N ILE A 481 37.15 -9.86 1.66
CA ILE A 481 37.79 -8.67 1.09
C ILE A 481 38.82 -9.13 0.06
N THR A 482 38.62 -8.78 -1.21
CA THR A 482 39.61 -9.02 -2.28
C THR A 482 40.30 -7.73 -2.68
N ARG A 483 41.53 -7.84 -3.25
CA ARG A 483 42.33 -6.68 -3.69
C ARG A 483 41.66 -5.89 -4.83
N GLY A 484 40.64 -6.45 -5.49
CA GLY A 484 39.80 -5.78 -6.49
C GLY A 484 38.60 -5.01 -5.93
N GLY A 485 38.43 -4.92 -4.61
CA GLY A 485 37.43 -4.04 -3.99
C GLY A 485 35.99 -4.57 -3.98
N PHE A 486 35.79 -5.89 -4.00
CA PHE A 486 34.45 -6.46 -3.80
C PHE A 486 34.32 -7.04 -2.40
N VAL A 487 33.30 -6.57 -1.67
CA VAL A 487 32.74 -7.25 -0.50
C VAL A 487 31.57 -8.08 -1.00
N LEU A 488 31.67 -9.40 -0.90
CA LEU A 488 30.55 -10.30 -1.15
C LEU A 488 30.09 -10.89 0.18
N PRO A 489 28.78 -10.83 0.52
CA PRO A 489 28.23 -11.69 1.54
C PRO A 489 28.22 -13.13 1.00
N VAL A 490 28.88 -14.05 1.71
CA VAL A 490 28.92 -15.47 1.35
C VAL A 490 27.90 -16.22 2.21
N ALA A 491 27.07 -17.06 1.59
CA ALA A 491 26.13 -17.92 2.31
C ALA A 491 26.88 -18.99 3.12
N ARG A 492 26.42 -19.27 4.34
CA ARG A 492 27.08 -20.18 5.30
C ARG A 492 27.30 -21.58 4.72
N GLU A 493 26.41 -22.05 3.85
CA GLU A 493 26.53 -23.38 3.22
C GLU A 493 27.74 -23.51 2.30
N GLN A 494 28.31 -22.40 1.81
CA GLN A 494 29.47 -22.40 0.93
C GLN A 494 30.80 -22.44 1.70
N LEU A 495 30.77 -22.26 3.02
CA LEU A 495 31.93 -22.30 3.89
C LEU A 495 31.93 -23.63 4.65
N LYS A 496 32.87 -24.54 4.33
CA LYS A 496 33.07 -25.81 5.06
C LYS A 496 33.70 -25.58 6.44
N ALA A 497 33.10 -24.73 7.28
CA ALA A 497 33.59 -24.40 8.61
C ALA A 497 32.81 -25.18 9.70
N PRO A 498 33.46 -25.69 10.75
CA PRO A 498 32.78 -26.38 11.85
C PRO A 498 31.90 -25.42 12.67
N GLU A 499 30.81 -25.95 13.23
CA GLU A 499 29.88 -25.22 14.10
C GLU A 499 30.57 -24.74 15.39
N ALA A 500 30.91 -23.46 15.46
CA ALA A 500 31.27 -22.82 16.72
C ALA A 500 30.75 -21.37 16.77
N ASP A 501 29.95 -21.11 17.82
CA ASP A 501 29.49 -19.84 18.42
C ASP A 501 28.99 -18.70 17.47
N PRO A 502 27.70 -18.30 17.52
CA PRO A 502 27.11 -17.27 16.66
C PRO A 502 27.68 -15.84 16.79
N ALA A 503 28.63 -15.59 17.70
CA ALA A 503 29.23 -14.27 17.93
C ALA A 503 30.65 -14.10 17.37
N THR A 504 31.08 -14.90 16.39
CA THR A 504 32.45 -14.83 15.83
C THR A 504 32.48 -14.14 14.47
N LEU A 505 33.22 -13.03 14.34
CA LEU A 505 33.51 -12.41 13.04
C LEU A 505 34.66 -13.17 12.36
N LEU A 506 34.34 -13.93 11.31
CA LEU A 506 35.36 -14.57 10.47
C LEU A 506 35.76 -13.61 9.34
N VAL A 507 37.02 -13.16 9.32
CA VAL A 507 37.59 -12.36 8.23
C VAL A 507 38.56 -13.25 7.45
N LEU A 508 38.17 -13.61 6.22
CA LEU A 508 39.02 -14.40 5.33
C LEU A 508 39.73 -13.45 4.36
N VAL A 509 41.05 -13.52 4.35
CA VAL A 509 41.89 -12.82 3.37
C VAL A 509 42.48 -13.89 2.47
N ALA A 510 41.94 -14.03 1.26
CA ALA A 510 42.47 -14.97 0.28
C ALA A 510 43.67 -14.32 -0.43
N GLN A 511 44.79 -15.03 -0.49
CA GLN A 511 45.96 -14.69 -1.29
C GLN A 511 45.95 -15.63 -2.50
N GLU A 512 46.03 -15.11 -3.73
CA GLU A 512 46.23 -15.98 -4.89
C GLU A 512 47.61 -16.67 -4.79
N HIS A 513 47.69 -17.92 -5.25
CA HIS A 513 48.83 -18.84 -5.04
C HIS A 513 50.18 -18.29 -5.54
N ASP A 514 50.16 -17.29 -6.45
CA ASP A 514 51.34 -16.63 -7.03
C ASP A 514 51.43 -15.12 -6.73
N ALA A 515 50.56 -14.59 -5.85
CA ALA A 515 50.57 -13.17 -5.51
C ALA A 515 51.67 -12.82 -4.48
N PRO A 516 52.43 -11.72 -4.67
CA PRO A 516 53.43 -11.30 -3.71
C PRO A 516 52.80 -10.98 -2.35
N SER A 517 53.52 -11.31 -1.27
CA SER A 517 53.11 -11.06 0.11
C SER A 517 52.72 -9.60 0.33
N LEU A 518 51.77 -9.35 1.24
CA LEU A 518 51.42 -7.98 1.64
C LEU A 518 52.68 -7.19 2.03
N SER A 519 52.80 -5.96 1.52
CA SER A 519 53.84 -5.06 2.01
C SER A 519 53.62 -4.75 3.49
N ALA A 520 54.71 -4.44 4.22
CA ALA A 520 54.63 -4.13 5.66
C ALA A 520 53.61 -3.02 5.98
N THR A 521 53.48 -2.03 5.10
CA THR A 521 52.51 -0.94 5.21
C THR A 521 51.07 -1.43 5.08
N GLN A 522 50.81 -2.34 4.14
CA GLN A 522 49.48 -2.93 3.92
C GLN A 522 49.06 -3.84 5.08
N ALA A 523 50.00 -4.68 5.56
CA ALA A 523 49.76 -5.52 6.73
C ALA A 523 49.42 -4.68 7.97
N SER A 524 50.17 -3.61 8.22
CA SER A 524 49.94 -2.70 9.36
C SER A 524 48.60 -1.97 9.27
N ALA A 525 48.19 -1.54 8.08
CA ALA A 525 46.89 -0.90 7.86
C ALA A 525 45.72 -1.86 8.13
N LEU A 526 45.82 -3.10 7.64
CA LEU A 526 44.82 -4.14 7.88
C LEU A 526 44.71 -4.48 9.38
N THR A 527 45.84 -4.64 10.08
CA THR A 527 45.84 -4.89 11.52
C THR A 527 45.15 -3.77 12.31
N ARG A 528 45.40 -2.49 11.97
CA ARG A 528 44.75 -1.36 12.65
C ARG A 528 43.24 -1.31 12.39
N LEU A 529 42.82 -1.62 11.18
CA LEU A 529 41.39 -1.69 10.83
C LEU A 529 40.69 -2.78 11.66
N LEU A 530 41.29 -3.97 11.74
CA LEU A 530 40.74 -5.09 12.51
C LEU A 530 40.69 -4.79 14.00
N GLN A 531 41.74 -4.17 14.57
CA GLN A 531 41.75 -3.73 15.97
C GLN A 531 40.68 -2.68 16.27
N ALA A 532 40.42 -1.75 15.34
CA ALA A 532 39.35 -0.75 15.50
C ALA A 532 37.97 -1.42 15.52
N ILE A 533 37.77 -2.48 14.73
CA ILE A 533 36.53 -3.27 14.70
C ILE A 533 36.39 -4.08 15.99
N GLU A 534 37.43 -4.80 16.43
CA GLU A 534 37.46 -5.56 17.69
C GLU A 534 37.11 -4.67 18.89
N HIS A 535 37.76 -3.51 18.99
CA HIS A 535 37.54 -2.57 20.09
C HIS A 535 36.12 -1.99 20.08
N ARG A 536 35.60 -1.65 18.89
CA ARG A 536 34.28 -1.01 18.77
C ARG A 536 33.12 -1.98 19.00
N TYR A 537 33.28 -3.25 18.65
CA TYR A 537 32.20 -4.24 18.72
C TYR A 537 32.38 -5.34 19.77
N ARG A 538 33.52 -5.37 20.48
CA ARG A 538 33.85 -6.32 21.56
C ARG A 538 33.74 -7.80 21.16
N LEU A 539 34.14 -8.14 19.93
CA LEU A 539 34.12 -9.52 19.40
C LEU A 539 35.53 -10.15 19.45
N PRO A 540 35.66 -11.45 19.81
CA PRO A 540 36.94 -12.16 19.77
C PRO A 540 37.33 -12.55 18.33
N ARG A 541 38.65 -12.57 18.06
CA ARG A 541 39.21 -12.93 16.74
C ARG A 541 39.50 -14.44 16.62
N THR A 542 39.15 -15.02 15.48
CA THR A 542 39.66 -16.35 15.05
C THR A 542 40.16 -16.23 13.61
N MET A 543 41.45 -16.50 13.38
CA MET A 543 42.02 -16.56 12.03
C MET A 543 41.88 -17.98 11.47
N VAL A 544 41.36 -18.09 10.25
CA VAL A 544 41.47 -19.31 9.45
C VAL A 544 42.29 -18.95 8.21
N GLN A 545 43.45 -19.58 8.06
CA GLN A 545 44.24 -19.51 6.82
C GLN A 545 43.66 -20.50 5.82
N LEU A 546 43.27 -19.99 4.65
CA LEU A 546 43.03 -20.82 3.48
C LEU A 546 44.22 -20.62 2.55
N GLY A 547 44.85 -21.74 2.18
CA GLY A 547 46.07 -21.79 1.36
C GLY A 547 45.83 -21.45 -0.10
#